data_AF-A0A521DBQ5-F1
#
_entry.id   AF-A0A521DBQ5-F1
#
_cell.length_a   1.000
_cell.length_b   1.000
_cell.length_c   1.000
_cell.angle_alpha   90.00
_cell.angle_beta   90.00
_cell.angle_gamma   90.00
#
_symmetry.space_group_name_H-M   'P 1'
#
loop_
_entity.id
_entity.type
_entity.pdbx_description
1 polymer ?
#
loop_
_entity_poly.entity_id
_entity_poly.type
_entity_poly.pdbx_seq_one_letter_code
_entity_poly.pdbx_strand_id
1 'polypeptide(L)' 'MTKFLGIYRGAEIYEIDEFDPSEGEKVGSRVIAKAMLPEQQNMKVDFSVEAGTREKAQEKIQKTIDHYLEKYDIGEFEH' A
#
# COMPACT_ATOMS: atom_id res chain seq x y z
N MET A 1 -0.95 -14.41 -4.97
CA MET A 1 0.52 -14.39 -4.70
C MET A 1 0.91 -12.96 -4.38
N THR A 2 1.91 -12.73 -3.53
CA THR A 2 2.32 -11.37 -3.15
C THR A 2 3.58 -10.97 -3.89
N LYS A 3 3.58 -9.82 -4.58
CA LYS A 3 4.69 -9.33 -5.38
C LYS A 3 5.17 -7.97 -4.87
N PHE A 4 6.45 -7.87 -4.52
CA PHE A 4 7.04 -6.59 -4.13
C PHE A 4 7.09 -5.62 -5.33
N LEU A 5 6.58 -4.41 -5.14
CA LEU A 5 6.52 -3.37 -6.17
C LEU A 5 7.58 -2.29 -6.00
N GLY A 6 8.09 -2.08 -4.79
CA GLY A 6 9.09 -1.06 -4.47
C GLY A 6 8.78 -0.33 -3.16
N ILE A 7 9.49 0.78 -2.93
CA ILE A 7 9.35 1.62 -1.74
C ILE A 7 8.88 3.01 -2.18
N TYR A 8 7.93 3.59 -1.44
CA TYR A 8 7.44 4.96 -1.65
C TYR A 8 7.36 5.69 -0.32
N ARG A 9 8.08 6.82 -0.17
CA ARG A 9 8.12 7.62 1.06
C ARG A 9 8.45 6.80 2.31
N GLY A 10 9.32 5.80 2.19
CA GLY A 10 9.67 4.86 3.27
C GLY A 10 8.70 3.68 3.46
N ALA A 11 7.54 3.68 2.81
CA ALA A 11 6.59 2.57 2.84
C ALA A 11 6.91 1.51 1.78
N GLU A 12 7.01 0.24 2.18
CA GLU A 12 7.15 -0.89 1.26
C GLU A 12 5.81 -1.24 0.62
N ILE A 13 5.75 -1.28 -0.71
CA ILE A 13 4.53 -1.54 -1.47
C ILE A 13 4.56 -2.96 -2.07
N TYR A 14 3.46 -3.69 -1.91
CA TYR A 14 3.28 -5.04 -2.43
C TYR A 14 1.94 -5.17 -3.18
N GLU A 15 1.94 -5.83 -4.33
CA GLU A 15 0.75 -6.30 -5.02
C GLU A 15 0.30 -7.63 -4.42
N ILE A 16 -0.99 -7.75 -4.17
CA ILE A 16 -1.64 -8.99 -3.79
C ILE A 16 -2.59 -9.36 -4.92
N ASP A 17 -2.31 -10.48 -5.59
CA ASP A 17 -3.31 -11.10 -6.45
C ASP A 17 -4.41 -11.70 -5.57
N GLU A 18 -5.56 -11.04 -5.51
CA GLU A 18 -6.78 -11.62 -4.96
C GLU A 18 -7.42 -12.51 -6.02
N PHE A 19 -7.56 -13.79 -5.68
CA PHE A 19 -8.20 -14.79 -6.49
C PHE A 19 -9.50 -15.15 -5.78
N ASP A 20 -10.65 -14.88 -6.42
CA ASP A 20 -11.91 -15.34 -5.88
C ASP A 20 -12.13 -16.80 -6.30
N PRO A 21 -12.15 -17.75 -5.34
CA PRO A 21 -12.26 -19.17 -5.67
C PRO A 21 -13.66 -19.57 -6.12
N SER A 22 -14.68 -18.70 -6.02
CA SER A 22 -16.05 -19.00 -6.45
C SER A 22 -16.26 -18.74 -7.94
N GLU A 23 -15.63 -17.69 -8.50
CA GLU A 23 -15.84 -17.28 -9.90
C GLU A 23 -14.65 -17.62 -10.82
N GLY A 24 -13.47 -17.97 -10.26
CA GLY A 24 -12.31 -18.33 -11.06
C GLY A 24 -11.68 -17.17 -11.86
N GLU A 25 -12.17 -15.94 -11.67
CA GLU A 25 -11.69 -14.73 -12.33
C GLU A 25 -10.91 -13.81 -11.38
N LYS A 26 -9.94 -13.07 -11.95
CA LYS A 26 -9.15 -12.07 -11.24
C LYS A 26 -10.02 -10.82 -11.03
N VAL A 27 -10.62 -10.69 -9.85
CA VAL A 27 -11.63 -9.66 -9.54
C VAL A 27 -11.03 -8.25 -9.41
N GLY A 28 -9.72 -8.13 -9.18
CA GLY A 28 -9.05 -6.84 -9.10
C GLY A 28 -7.55 -6.95 -8.86
N SER A 29 -6.91 -5.79 -8.71
CA SER A 29 -5.52 -5.69 -8.25
C SER A 29 -5.53 -5.01 -6.89
N ARG A 30 -5.18 -5.75 -5.84
CA ARG A 30 -5.02 -5.22 -4.49
C ARG A 30 -3.56 -4.85 -4.28
N VAL A 31 -3.32 -3.69 -3.69
CA VAL A 31 -1.98 -3.25 -3.32
C VAL A 31 -1.99 -2.92 -1.84
N ILE A 32 -1.00 -3.42 -1.12
CA ILE A 32 -0.75 -3.09 0.28
C ILE A 32 0.54 -2.29 0.40
N ALA A 33 0.61 -1.42 1.41
CA ALA A 33 1.84 -0.75 1.78
C ALA A 33 2.08 -0.86 3.28
N LYS A 34 3.32 -1.07 3.69
CA LYS A 34 3.72 -1.20 5.10
C LYS A 34 4.78 -0.16 5.42
N ALA A 35 4.59 0.56 6.52
CA ALA A 35 5.51 1.62 6.90
C ALA A 35 5.69 1.68 8.43
N MET A 36 6.86 2.15 8.87
CA MET A 36 7.15 2.46 10.26
C MET A 36 7.09 3.97 10.48
N LEU A 37 6.39 4.40 11.52
CA LEU A 37 6.31 5.82 11.85
C LEU A 37 7.66 6.33 12.38
N PRO A 38 8.17 7.47 11.87
CA PRO A 38 9.33 8.11 12.47
C PRO A 38 8.99 8.52 13.90
N GLU A 39 9.97 8.40 14.80
CA GLU A 39 9.86 8.72 16.23
C GLU A 39 8.99 7.76 17.06
N GLN A 40 8.10 6.99 16.42
CA GLN A 40 7.33 5.92 17.06
C GLN A 40 7.79 4.56 16.55
N GLN A 41 9.02 4.17 16.93
CA GLN A 41 9.70 2.93 16.51
C GLN A 41 8.90 1.62 16.72
N ASN A 42 7.77 1.66 17.43
CA ASN A 42 6.90 0.51 17.66
C ASN A 42 5.55 0.57 16.92
N MET A 43 5.27 1.62 16.14
CA MET A 43 3.99 1.81 15.49
C MET A 43 4.09 1.59 13.98
N LYS A 44 3.48 0.50 13.54
CA LYS A 44 3.36 0.11 12.13
C LYS A 44 2.07 0.64 11.55
N VAL A 45 2.14 1.13 10.32
CA VAL A 45 0.98 1.55 9.55
C VAL A 45 0.88 0.68 8.31
N ASP A 46 -0.25 0.00 8.17
CA ASP A 46 -0.57 -0.81 7.00
C ASP A 46 -1.66 -0.09 6.17
N PHE A 47 -1.39 0.10 4.89
CA PHE A 47 -2.34 0.60 3.90
C PHE A 47 -2.78 -0.54 2.99
N SER A 48 -4.04 -0.52 2.57
CA SER A 48 -4.58 -1.48 1.61
C SER A 48 -5.56 -0.77 0.70
N VAL A 49 -5.39 -0.91 -0.61
CA VAL A 49 -6.31 -0.37 -1.60
C VAL A 49 -6.57 -1.38 -2.70
N GLU A 50 -7.77 -1.30 -3.26
CA GLU A 50 -8.20 -2.11 -4.39
C GLU A 50 -8.61 -1.19 -5.54
N ALA A 51 -8.27 -1.63 -6.76
CA ALA A 51 -8.74 -1.01 -8.00
C ALA A 51 -8.83 -2.05 -9.12
N GLY A 52 -9.56 -1.71 -10.18
CA GLY A 52 -9.73 -2.58 -11.35
C GLY A 52 -8.44 -2.83 -12.14
N THR A 53 -7.38 -2.05 -11.93
CA THR A 53 -6.05 -2.29 -12.52
C THR A 53 -4.95 -2.02 -11.50
N ARG A 54 -3.80 -2.69 -11.65
CA ARG A 54 -2.61 -2.50 -10.81
C ARG A 54 -2.16 -1.04 -10.76
N GLU A 55 -2.11 -0.36 -11.91
CA GLU A 55 -1.65 1.03 -12.00
C GLU A 55 -2.55 1.96 -11.18
N LYS A 56 -3.88 1.77 -11.24
CA LYS A 56 -4.84 2.54 -10.44
C LYS A 56 -4.72 2.23 -8.96
N ALA A 57 -4.50 0.97 -8.60
CA ALA A 57 -4.29 0.57 -7.22
C ALA A 57 -3.00 1.20 -6.66
N GLN A 58 -1.93 1.21 -7.46
CA GLN A 58 -0.66 1.82 -7.09
C GLN A 58 -0.79 3.35 -6.94
N GLU A 59 -1.46 4.04 -7.86
CA GLU A 59 -1.70 5.48 -7.73
C GLU A 59 -2.54 5.80 -6.47
N LYS A 60 -3.57 4.98 -6.21
CA LYS A 60 -4.45 5.17 -5.06
C LYS A 60 -3.70 4.98 -3.74
N ILE A 61 -2.83 3.97 -3.64
CA ILE A 61 -2.07 3.75 -2.40
C ILE A 61 -1.03 4.85 -2.17
N GLN A 62 -0.39 5.36 -3.23
CA GLN A 62 0.53 6.49 -3.12
C GLN A 62 -0.19 7.74 -2.62
N LYS A 63 -1.36 8.06 -3.17
CA LYS A 63 -2.21 9.17 -2.68
C LYS A 63 -2.64 8.97 -1.22
N THR A 64 -2.97 7.75 -0.82
CA THR A 64 -3.31 7.45 0.58
C THR A 64 -2.11 7.67 1.51
N ILE A 65 -0.91 7.26 1.09
CA ILE A 65 0.33 7.51 1.82
C ILE A 65 0.61 9.00 1.95
N ASP A 66 0.56 9.76 0.84
CA ASP A 66 0.81 11.21 0.86
C ASP A 66 -0.20 11.93 1.76
N HIS A 67 -1.49 11.57 1.68
CA HIS A 67 -2.51 12.16 2.55
C HIS A 67 -2.29 11.83 4.02
N TYR A 68 -1.85 10.62 4.34
CA TYR A 68 -1.51 10.25 5.72
C TYR A 68 -0.34 11.09 6.21
N LEU A 69 0.75 11.15 5.45
CA LEU A 69 1.94 11.93 5.79
C LEU A 69 1.60 13.42 6.02
N GLU A 70 0.84 14.03 5.11
CA GLU A 70 0.40 15.42 5.23
C GLU A 70 -0.50 15.64 6.46
N LYS A 71 -1.43 14.71 6.74
CA LYS A 71 -2.34 14.81 7.89
C LYS A 71 -1.62 14.78 9.24
N TYR A 72 -0.50 14.07 9.33
CA TYR A 72 0.27 13.93 10.56
C TYR A 72 1.52 14.81 10.59
N ASP A 73 1.70 15.70 9.59
CA ASP A 73 2.89 16.56 9.41
C ASP A 73 4.21 15.75 9.38
N ILE A 74 4.17 14.58 8.75
CA ILE A 74 5.29 13.65 8.62
C ILE A 74 5.86 13.78 7.21
N GLY A 75 7.18 13.94 7.07
CA GLY A 75 7.83 14.05 5.75
C GLY A 75 7.94 12.72 5.00
N GLU A 76 8.37 11.67 5.68
CA GLU A 76 8.49 10.31 5.17
C GLU A 76 8.47 9.29 6.32
N PHE A 77 8.18 8.03 6.01
CA PHE A 77 8.28 6.92 6.95
C PHE A 77 9.72 6.44 7.12
N GLU A 78 10.02 5.79 8.25
CA GLU A 78 11.27 5.05 8.41
C GLU A 78 11.19 3.70 7.66
N HIS A 79 12.24 3.40 6.88
CA HIS A 79 12.39 2.14 6.14
C HIS A 79 13.30 1.15 6.87
#